data_AF-A0A8T6GD20-F1
#
_entry.id   AF-A0A8T6GD20-F1
#
_cell.length_a   1.000
_cell.length_b   1.000
_cell.length_c   1.000
_cell.angle_alpha   90.00
_cell.angle_beta   90.00
_cell.angle_gamma   90.00
#
_symmetry.space_group_name_H-M   'P 1'
#
loop_
_entity.id
_entity.type
_entity.pdbx_description
1 polymer ?
#
loop_
_entity_poly.entity_id
_entity_poly.type
_entity_poly.pdbx_seq_one_letter_code
_entity_poly.pdbx_strand_id
1 'polypeptide(L)'
;MKILEALYALRYPLLWAAFIGFGVLLVLVASGVQVPGIERQIAVSQETRDAAATANAPTIPRAEAIERVREYLRNECANGAAYLEGDPGFTAVFLSNPRTDDHHERGDREWQVTHTPTDDFWRLYEGTGEIITVKGDC
;
A
#
# COMPACT_ATOMS: atom_id res chain seq x y z
N MET A 1 -64.19 31.59 1.01
CA MET A 1 -63.75 30.18 0.89
C MET A 1 -62.30 30.01 0.41
N LYS A 2 -61.73 30.90 -0.44
CA LYS A 2 -60.36 30.75 -0.98
C LYS A 2 -59.19 31.04 0.00
N ILE A 3 -59.40 31.85 1.04
CA ILE A 3 -58.33 32.26 1.99
C ILE A 3 -58.01 31.15 3.01
N LEU A 4 -59.03 30.38 3.40
CA LEU A 4 -58.88 29.32 4.41
C LEU A 4 -58.11 28.10 3.86
N GLU A 5 -58.28 27.78 2.57
CA GLU A 5 -57.53 26.71 1.90
C GLU A 5 -56.06 27.08 1.63
N ALA A 6 -55.78 28.36 1.35
CA ALA A 6 -54.40 28.86 1.22
C ALA A 6 -53.62 28.75 2.55
N LEU A 7 -54.27 29.01 3.68
CA LEU A 7 -53.69 28.84 5.01
C LEU A 7 -53.39 27.37 5.36
N TYR A 8 -54.23 26.43 4.91
CA TYR A 8 -54.00 25.00 5.09
C TYR A 8 -52.89 24.46 4.16
N ALA A 9 -52.84 24.95 2.92
CA ALA A 9 -51.83 24.59 1.93
C ALA A 9 -50.42 25.10 2.29
N LEU A 10 -50.30 26.20 3.04
CA LEU A 10 -49.02 26.70 3.55
C LEU A 10 -48.55 26.01 4.83
N ARG A 11 -49.45 25.43 5.63
CA ARG A 11 -49.11 24.84 6.94
C ARG A 11 -48.22 23.60 6.83
N TYR A 12 -48.50 22.73 5.86
CA TYR A 12 -47.71 21.52 5.60
C TYR A 12 -46.29 21.82 5.09
N PRO A 13 -46.06 22.65 4.05
CA PRO A 13 -44.71 22.96 3.59
C PRO A 13 -43.90 23.75 4.61
N LEU A 14 -44.53 24.58 5.45
CA LEU A 14 -43.86 25.27 6.56
C LEU A 14 -43.37 24.29 7.66
N LEU A 15 -44.17 23.27 7.98
CA LEU A 15 -43.77 22.21 8.92
C LEU A 15 -42.58 21.38 8.38
N TRP A 16 -42.63 21.01 7.10
CA TRP A 16 -41.53 20.28 6.45
C TRP A 16 -40.26 21.13 6.34
N ALA A 17 -40.39 22.43 6.00
CA ALA A 17 -39.25 23.35 5.97
C ALA A 17 -38.60 23.51 7.36
N ALA A 18 -39.42 23.55 8.43
CA ALA A 18 -38.90 23.58 9.80
C ALA A 18 -38.15 22.28 10.18
N PHE A 19 -38.68 21.11 9.79
CA PHE A 19 -38.01 19.82 10.02
C PHE A 19 -36.68 19.71 9.26
N ILE A 20 -36.67 20.11 7.99
CA ILE A 20 -35.45 20.10 7.16
C ILE A 20 -34.44 21.10 7.73
N GLY A 21 -34.88 22.31 8.09
CA GLY A 21 -34.02 23.32 8.70
C GLY A 21 -33.40 22.86 10.01
N PHE A 22 -34.17 22.19 10.86
CA PHE A 22 -33.68 21.62 12.11
C PHE A 22 -32.68 20.47 11.88
N GLY A 23 -32.94 19.61 10.88
CA GLY A 23 -32.02 18.55 10.48
C GLY A 23 -30.67 19.09 9.98
N VAL A 24 -30.71 20.11 9.12
CA VAL A 24 -29.49 20.77 8.62
C VAL A 24 -28.72 21.44 9.75
N LEU A 25 -29.41 22.11 10.68
CA LEU A 25 -28.79 22.73 11.84
C LEU A 25 -28.06 21.70 12.72
N LEU A 26 -28.68 20.53 12.98
CA LEU A 26 -28.05 19.45 13.75
C LEU A 26 -26.79 18.91 13.07
N VAL A 27 -26.82 18.72 11.75
CA VAL A 27 -25.65 18.26 10.99
C VAL A 27 -24.53 19.29 11.03
N LEU A 28 -24.83 20.59 10.88
CA LEU A 28 -23.84 21.66 10.95
C LEU A 28 -23.19 21.76 12.35
N VAL A 29 -23.98 21.61 13.42
CA VAL A 29 -23.43 21.60 14.79
C VAL A 29 -22.58 20.34 15.03
N ALA A 30 -23.03 19.17 14.57
CA ALA A 30 -22.28 17.92 14.74
C ALA A 30 -20.98 17.89 13.91
N SER A 31 -20.92 18.56 12.77
CA SER A 31 -19.72 18.62 11.91
C SER A 31 -18.69 19.67 12.34
N GLY A 32 -19.09 20.68 13.13
CA GLY A 32 -18.18 21.68 13.69
C GLY A 32 -17.56 21.30 15.04
N VAL A 33 -18.10 20.29 15.72
CA VAL A 33 -17.57 19.81 17.01
C VAL A 33 -16.54 18.72 16.75
N GLN A 34 -15.26 19.06 16.83
CA GLN A 34 -14.21 18.06 17.08
C GLN A 34 -14.54 17.40 18.43
N VAL A 35 -15.03 16.16 18.40
CA VAL A 35 -15.21 15.36 19.62
C VAL A 35 -13.81 15.07 20.16
N PRO A 36 -13.40 15.66 21.30
CA PRO A 36 -12.08 15.41 21.84
C PRO A 36 -12.06 13.97 22.36
N GLY A 37 -11.30 13.09 21.71
CA GLY A 37 -11.07 11.72 22.16
C GLY A 37 -11.54 10.57 21.24
N ILE A 38 -12.08 10.84 20.05
CA ILE A 38 -12.37 9.79 19.04
C ILE A 38 -11.28 9.73 17.94
N GLU A 39 -10.15 10.40 18.13
CA GLU A 39 -8.92 9.93 17.50
C GLU A 39 -8.41 8.76 18.31
N ARG A 40 -8.89 7.55 17.99
CA ARG A 40 -8.21 6.34 18.37
C ARG A 40 -6.91 6.31 17.56
N GLN A 41 -5.92 7.10 17.96
CA GLN A 41 -4.55 6.87 17.56
C GLN A 41 -4.29 5.43 17.99
N ILE A 42 -4.19 4.51 17.03
CA ILE A 42 -3.59 3.20 17.29
C ILE A 42 -2.11 3.51 17.46
N ALA A 43 -1.76 4.11 18.60
CA ALA A 43 -0.41 4.30 19.04
C ALA A 43 0.10 2.91 19.41
N VAL A 44 0.52 2.18 18.39
CA VAL A 44 1.26 0.93 18.54
C VAL A 44 2.44 1.25 19.45
N SER A 45 2.56 0.54 20.57
CA SER A 45 3.64 0.78 21.54
C SER A 45 5.00 0.63 20.85
N GLN A 46 6.03 1.30 21.36
CA GLN A 46 7.38 1.17 20.81
C GLN A 46 7.82 -0.30 20.76
N GLU A 47 7.53 -1.06 21.81
CA GLU A 47 7.74 -2.51 21.87
C GLU A 47 7.07 -3.27 20.70
N THR A 48 5.83 -2.92 20.37
CA THR A 48 5.12 -3.58 19.25
C THR A 48 5.70 -3.14 17.90
N ARG A 49 6.17 -1.90 17.77
CA ARG A 49 6.86 -1.42 16.55
C ARG A 49 8.21 -2.12 16.37
N ASP A 50 8.97 -2.30 17.44
CA ASP A 50 10.28 -2.95 17.42
C ASP A 50 10.15 -4.45 17.16
N ALA A 51 9.14 -5.10 17.76
CA ALA A 51 8.80 -6.49 17.49
C ALA A 51 8.37 -6.67 16.03
N ALA A 52 7.54 -5.77 15.49
CA ALA A 52 7.15 -5.79 14.08
C ALA A 52 8.35 -5.54 13.15
N ALA A 53 9.24 -4.59 13.46
CA ALA A 53 10.44 -4.33 12.68
C ALA A 53 11.38 -5.54 12.67
N THR A 54 11.50 -6.25 13.79
CA THR A 54 12.32 -7.47 13.91
C THR A 54 11.70 -8.63 13.13
N ALA A 55 10.39 -8.86 13.27
CA ALA A 55 9.69 -9.92 12.54
C ALA A 55 9.75 -9.73 11.02
N ASN A 56 9.67 -8.46 10.59
CA ASN A 56 9.68 -8.03 9.20
C ASN A 56 11.08 -7.61 8.70
N ALA A 57 12.15 -7.98 9.39
CA ALA A 57 13.50 -7.72 8.89
C ALA A 57 13.89 -8.78 7.83
N PRO A 58 14.71 -8.42 6.82
CA PRO A 58 15.31 -9.40 5.93
C PRO A 58 16.23 -10.35 6.70
N THR A 59 16.32 -11.61 6.26
CA THR A 59 17.32 -12.56 6.80
C THR A 59 18.66 -12.47 6.12
N ILE A 60 18.69 -12.05 4.85
CA ILE A 60 19.93 -11.89 4.09
C ILE A 60 20.31 -10.42 3.97
N PRO A 61 21.61 -10.08 3.91
CA PRO A 61 22.04 -8.73 3.65
C PRO A 61 21.70 -8.31 2.22
N ARG A 62 21.46 -7.02 2.02
CA ARG A 62 21.15 -6.42 0.70
C ARG A 62 22.14 -6.82 -0.40
N ALA A 63 23.43 -6.86 -0.06
CA ALA A 63 24.48 -7.23 -1.02
C ALA A 63 24.35 -8.69 -1.50
N GLU A 64 23.94 -9.60 -0.61
CA GLU A 64 23.70 -11.00 -0.98
C GLU A 64 22.48 -11.14 -1.89
N ALA A 65 21.40 -10.38 -1.63
CA ALA A 65 20.25 -10.36 -2.53
C ALA A 65 20.63 -9.93 -3.96
N ILE A 66 21.48 -8.90 -4.08
CA ILE A 66 22.03 -8.46 -5.37
C ILE A 66 22.86 -9.56 -6.02
N GLU A 67 23.78 -10.19 -5.29
CA GLU A 67 24.63 -11.23 -5.86
C GLU A 67 23.85 -12.46 -6.31
N ARG A 68 22.81 -12.88 -5.58
CA ARG A 68 21.93 -13.99 -6.01
C ARG A 68 21.23 -13.69 -7.34
N VAL A 69 20.75 -12.46 -7.52
CA VAL A 69 20.17 -12.05 -8.81
C VAL A 69 21.22 -11.96 -9.91
N ARG A 70 22.44 -11.48 -9.61
CA ARG A 70 23.54 -11.51 -10.59
C ARG A 70 23.92 -12.93 -10.98
N GLU A 71 23.90 -13.87 -10.04
CA GLU A 71 24.14 -15.30 -10.32
C GLU A 71 23.05 -15.89 -11.21
N TYR A 72 21.78 -15.64 -10.91
CA TYR A 72 20.66 -16.01 -11.76
C TYR A 72 20.82 -15.46 -13.19
N LEU A 73 21.20 -14.19 -13.33
CA LEU A 73 21.45 -13.58 -14.63
C LEU A 73 22.60 -14.26 -15.39
N ARG A 74 23.64 -14.74 -14.69
CA ARG A 74 24.76 -15.47 -15.35
C ARG A 74 24.36 -16.86 -15.82
N ASN A 75 23.54 -17.55 -15.04
CA ASN A 75 23.38 -19.00 -15.16
C ASN A 75 22.05 -19.40 -15.81
N GLU A 76 20.99 -18.61 -15.63
CA GLU A 76 19.62 -18.99 -15.99
C GLU A 76 18.98 -18.06 -17.01
N CYS A 77 19.43 -16.80 -17.11
CA CYS A 77 18.89 -15.82 -18.05
C CYS A 77 19.68 -15.82 -19.37
N ALA A 78 19.02 -16.12 -20.49
CA ALA A 78 19.67 -16.22 -21.80
C ALA A 78 20.36 -14.91 -22.23
N ASN A 79 19.74 -13.76 -21.95
CA ASN A 79 20.27 -12.43 -22.26
C ASN A 79 20.89 -11.73 -21.03
N GLY A 80 21.18 -12.50 -19.97
CA GLY A 80 21.64 -11.96 -18.70
C GLY A 80 22.99 -11.23 -18.75
N ALA A 81 23.85 -11.57 -19.71
CA ALA A 81 25.14 -10.89 -19.92
C ALA A 81 24.97 -9.38 -20.16
N ALA A 82 23.93 -8.95 -20.86
CA ALA A 82 23.65 -7.54 -21.14
C ALA A 82 23.45 -6.70 -19.86
N TYR A 83 23.01 -7.33 -18.77
CA TYR A 83 22.80 -6.70 -17.48
C TYR A 83 24.05 -6.67 -16.58
N LEU A 84 25.11 -7.38 -16.97
CA LEU A 84 26.31 -7.56 -16.15
C LEU A 84 27.53 -6.84 -16.72
N GLU A 85 27.47 -6.42 -17.98
CA GLU A 85 28.55 -5.71 -18.66
C GLU A 85 28.81 -4.31 -18.07
N GLY A 86 30.06 -4.03 -17.70
CA GLY A 86 30.48 -2.70 -17.25
C GLY A 86 30.12 -2.33 -15.81
N ASP A 87 29.66 -3.30 -15.01
CA ASP A 87 29.13 -3.13 -13.65
C ASP A 87 28.08 -2.01 -13.51
N PRO A 88 26.92 -2.16 -14.16
CA PRO A 88 25.93 -1.11 -14.34
C PRO A 88 25.21 -0.65 -13.06
N GLY A 89 25.55 -1.24 -11.92
CA GLY A 89 24.95 -0.93 -10.62
C GLY A 89 23.58 -1.57 -10.47
N PHE A 90 23.42 -2.29 -9.36
CA PHE A 90 22.13 -2.83 -8.95
C PHE A 90 21.70 -2.17 -7.65
N THR A 91 20.40 -1.95 -7.52
CA THR A 91 19.78 -1.56 -6.25
C THR A 91 18.86 -2.67 -5.77
N ALA A 92 18.62 -2.73 -4.47
CA ALA A 92 17.78 -3.77 -3.90
C ALA A 92 16.96 -3.17 -2.77
N VAL A 93 15.66 -3.41 -2.80
CA VAL A 93 14.67 -2.94 -1.83
C VAL A 93 13.99 -4.15 -1.22
N PHE A 94 13.95 -4.20 0.10
CA PHE A 94 13.27 -5.25 0.83
C PHE A 94 11.79 -4.94 1.00
N LEU A 95 10.96 -5.95 0.82
CA LEU A 95 9.51 -5.90 0.92
C LEU A 95 9.06 -6.99 1.91
N SER A 96 8.57 -6.55 3.07
CA SER A 96 8.05 -7.43 4.14
C SER A 96 6.60 -7.89 3.93
N ASN A 97 5.97 -7.45 2.84
CA ASN A 97 4.62 -7.85 2.45
C ASN A 97 4.56 -7.92 0.92
N PRO A 98 5.09 -8.99 0.31
CA PRO A 98 5.08 -9.18 -1.13
C PRO A 98 3.65 -9.18 -1.68
N ARG A 99 3.48 -8.78 -2.94
CA ARG A 99 2.16 -8.82 -3.62
C ARG A 99 1.60 -10.25 -3.58
N THR A 100 0.30 -10.44 -3.65
CA THR A 100 -0.34 -11.75 -3.39
C THR A 100 -0.86 -12.48 -4.65
N ASP A 101 -0.79 -11.87 -5.83
CA ASP A 101 -1.49 -12.35 -7.04
C ASP A 101 -0.53 -12.54 -8.24
N ASP A 102 0.29 -13.61 -8.23
CA ASP A 102 1.15 -13.96 -9.39
C ASP A 102 1.42 -15.47 -9.59
N HIS A 103 0.76 -16.37 -8.83
CA HIS A 103 0.85 -17.84 -9.00
C HIS A 103 2.20 -18.52 -8.70
N HIS A 104 3.15 -17.89 -7.99
CA HIS A 104 4.44 -18.49 -7.63
C HIS A 104 4.51 -19.04 -6.19
N GLU A 105 5.49 -19.92 -5.91
CA GLU A 105 5.79 -20.40 -4.54
C GLU A 105 6.50 -19.29 -3.76
N ARG A 106 5.69 -18.39 -3.20
CA ARG A 106 6.17 -17.22 -2.46
C ARG A 106 6.72 -17.59 -1.09
N GLY A 107 7.76 -16.88 -0.69
CA GLY A 107 8.07 -16.63 0.71
C GLY A 107 7.55 -15.27 1.18
N ASP A 108 7.41 -15.09 2.49
CA ASP A 108 6.88 -13.87 3.14
C ASP A 108 7.83 -12.66 3.05
N ARG A 109 9.01 -12.86 2.46
CA ARG A 109 10.14 -11.93 2.43
C ARG A 109 10.66 -11.84 1.01
N GLU A 110 10.50 -10.66 0.42
CA GLU A 110 10.85 -10.41 -0.99
C GLU A 110 11.90 -9.32 -1.09
N TRP A 111 12.88 -9.54 -1.94
CA TRP A 111 13.80 -8.52 -2.42
C TRP A 111 13.43 -8.16 -3.85
N GLN A 112 13.15 -6.89 -4.09
CA GLN A 112 13.13 -6.34 -5.44
C GLN A 112 14.53 -5.85 -5.78
N VAL A 113 15.18 -6.49 -6.75
CA VAL A 113 16.50 -6.09 -7.25
C VAL A 113 16.34 -5.43 -8.61
N THR A 114 16.76 -4.18 -8.72
CA THR A 114 16.59 -3.35 -9.91
C THR A 114 17.95 -3.03 -10.54
N HIS A 115 18.07 -3.28 -11.84
CA HIS A 115 19.17 -2.84 -12.67
C HIS A 115 19.07 -1.33 -12.92
N THR A 116 20.04 -0.56 -12.42
CA THR A 116 19.93 0.91 -12.35
C THR A 116 19.78 1.58 -13.72
N PRO A 117 20.47 1.14 -14.80
CA PRO A 117 20.39 1.84 -16.08
C PRO A 117 19.09 1.63 -16.85
N THR A 118 18.50 0.42 -16.78
CA THR A 118 17.29 0.09 -17.57
C THR A 118 16.01 0.08 -16.74
N ASP A 119 16.13 0.14 -15.41
CA ASP A 119 15.02 -0.04 -14.47
C ASP A 119 14.32 -1.40 -14.65
N ASP A 120 15.01 -2.38 -15.23
CA ASP A 120 14.61 -3.78 -15.25
C ASP A 120 14.80 -4.36 -13.85
N PHE A 121 13.96 -5.29 -13.43
CA PHE A 121 13.98 -5.81 -12.08
C PHE A 121 13.50 -7.24 -11.94
N TRP A 122 14.04 -7.87 -10.91
CA TRP A 122 13.77 -9.23 -10.48
C TRP A 122 13.26 -9.23 -9.04
N ARG A 123 12.44 -10.22 -8.73
CA ARG A 123 12.00 -10.51 -7.36
C ARG A 123 12.69 -11.75 -6.87
N LEU A 124 13.36 -11.66 -5.74
CA LEU A 124 13.95 -12.77 -5.02
C LEU A 124 13.13 -13.04 -3.75
N TYR A 125 12.62 -14.27 -3.61
CA TYR A 125 11.93 -14.71 -2.40
C TYR A 125 12.93 -15.37 -1.43
N GLU A 126 13.15 -14.80 -0.24
CA GLU A 126 14.17 -15.34 0.69
C GLU A 126 13.86 -16.77 1.15
N GLY A 127 12.57 -17.06 1.38
CA GLY A 127 12.11 -18.34 1.95
C GLY A 127 12.30 -19.52 1.00
N THR A 128 12.14 -19.30 -0.31
CA THR A 128 12.24 -20.35 -1.33
C THR A 128 13.52 -20.26 -2.16
N GLY A 129 14.15 -19.08 -2.20
CA GLY A 129 15.24 -18.79 -3.10
C GLY A 129 14.80 -18.56 -4.55
N GLU A 130 13.50 -18.58 -4.84
CA GLU A 130 12.97 -18.37 -6.18
C GLU A 130 13.25 -16.94 -6.65
N ILE A 131 13.69 -16.82 -7.91
CA ILE A 131 13.93 -15.54 -8.58
C ILE A 131 13.01 -15.46 -9.79
N ILE A 132 12.24 -14.37 -9.86
CA ILE A 132 11.31 -14.09 -10.96
C ILE A 132 11.79 -12.85 -11.70
N THR A 133 11.94 -12.98 -13.02
CA THR A 133 12.07 -11.83 -13.93
C THR A 133 10.71 -11.17 -14.09
N VAL A 134 10.56 -9.95 -13.54
CA VAL A 134 9.30 -9.21 -13.65
C VAL A 134 9.34 -8.23 -14.82
N LYS A 135 10.49 -7.58 -15.00
CA LYS A 135 10.76 -6.67 -16.10
C LYS A 135 12.21 -6.87 -16.49
N GLY A 136 12.45 -7.36 -17.71
CA GLY A 136 13.77 -7.66 -18.21
C GLY A 136 13.70 -8.70 -19.31
N ASP A 137 14.79 -8.81 -20.07
CA ASP A 137 14.95 -9.79 -21.13
C ASP A 137 15.66 -11.02 -20.57
N CYS A 138 14.85 -11.98 -20.13
CA CYS A 138 15.18 -13.36 -19.80
C CYS A 138 14.10 -14.25 -20.43
#